data_AF-A0A1E5G0B5-F1
#
_entry.id   AF-A0A1E5G0B5-F1
#
_cell.length_a   1.000
_cell.length_b   1.000
_cell.length_c   1.000
_cell.angle_alpha   90.00
_cell.angle_beta   90.00
_cell.angle_gamma   90.00
#
_symmetry.space_group_name_H-M   'P 1'
#
loop_
_entity.id
_entity.type
_entity.pdbx_description
1 polymer ?
#
loop_
_entity_poly.entity_id
_entity_poly.type
_entity_poly.pdbx_seq_one_letter_code
_entity_poly.pdbx_strand_id
1 'polypeptide(L)'
;MNNLTKDFILLRSHLDDRQYLQATIQFHAAPVTAMAKPSVLLSFTDKNRSSLRLWNEFASETNVLINDNQLTYIELKKSASSSLVLFYNRQILEQAIFTSNVMQFLQSYGYKTQTSLDNIIYILKQRFKNACPHEVGVFLGIPMNDVIGFINNKGRNYLYCGYWKVYSCVYTAKKTFSTYNQAKEKVLEELSLRL
;
A
#
# COMPACT_ATOMS: atom_id res chain seq x y z
N MET A 1 -16.38 -4.24 8.13
CA MET A 1 -15.11 -4.97 8.30
C MET A 1 -15.37 -6.43 7.92
N ASN A 2 -14.66 -6.98 6.92
CA ASN A 2 -14.88 -8.37 6.47
C ASN A 2 -14.28 -9.36 7.49
N ASN A 3 -14.71 -10.63 7.44
CA ASN A 3 -14.26 -11.68 8.38
C ASN A 3 -12.73 -11.84 8.37
N LEU A 4 -12.13 -11.85 7.18
CA LEU A 4 -10.67 -11.89 7.00
C LEU A 4 -9.90 -10.86 7.84
N THR A 5 -10.37 -9.62 7.93
CA THR A 5 -9.68 -8.60 8.75
C THR A 5 -9.90 -8.83 10.25
N LYS A 6 -11.06 -9.35 10.65
CA LYS A 6 -11.32 -9.69 12.06
C LYS A 6 -10.43 -10.83 12.52
N ASP A 7 -10.34 -11.89 11.72
CA ASP A 7 -9.54 -13.07 12.01
C ASP A 7 -8.06 -12.70 12.12
N PHE A 8 -7.57 -11.87 11.20
CA PHE A 8 -6.20 -11.34 11.28
C PHE A 8 -5.95 -10.50 12.53
N ILE A 9 -6.90 -9.63 12.93
CA ILE A 9 -6.75 -8.81 14.14
C ILE A 9 -6.69 -9.69 15.39
N LEU A 10 -7.53 -10.73 15.46
CA LEU A 10 -7.52 -11.68 16.56
C LEU A 10 -6.19 -12.43 16.63
N LEU A 11 -5.77 -13.03 15.51
CA LEU A 11 -4.51 -13.77 15.43
C LEU A 11 -3.32 -12.92 15.88
N ARG A 12 -3.17 -11.72 15.30
CA ARG A 12 -2.00 -10.89 15.61
C ARG A 12 -2.01 -10.36 17.05
N SER A 13 -3.16 -10.33 17.72
CA SER A 13 -3.28 -9.77 19.08
C SER A 13 -2.49 -10.57 20.12
N HIS A 14 -2.21 -11.84 19.84
CA HIS A 14 -1.47 -12.75 20.71
C HIS A 14 0.03 -12.84 20.38
N LEU A 15 0.47 -12.21 19.29
CA LEU A 15 1.88 -12.21 18.89
C LEU A 15 2.72 -11.31 19.79
N ASP A 16 4.02 -11.60 19.92
CA ASP A 16 4.97 -10.66 20.51
C ASP A 16 5.11 -9.39 19.64
N ASP A 17 5.78 -8.37 20.15
CA ASP A 17 5.87 -7.05 19.49
C ASP A 17 6.54 -7.10 18.12
N ARG A 18 7.55 -7.96 17.96
CA ARG A 18 8.30 -8.14 16.72
C ARG A 18 7.43 -8.87 15.69
N GLN A 19 6.87 -10.01 16.09
CA GLN A 19 5.96 -10.82 15.28
C GLN A 19 4.71 -10.01 14.89
N TYR A 20 4.18 -9.19 15.79
CA TYR A 20 3.04 -8.31 15.52
C TYR A 20 3.32 -7.35 14.36
N LEU A 21 4.49 -6.69 14.36
CA LEU A 21 4.88 -5.79 13.28
C LEU A 21 5.05 -6.56 11.97
N GLN A 22 5.79 -7.67 12.01
CA GLN A 22 6.06 -8.51 10.85
C GLN A 22 4.78 -9.04 10.21
N ALA A 23 3.87 -9.63 11.00
CA ALA A 23 2.58 -10.11 10.54
C ALA A 23 1.70 -8.98 9.98
N THR A 24 1.76 -7.78 10.58
CA THR A 24 1.05 -6.59 10.06
C THR A 24 1.57 -6.20 8.67
N ILE A 25 2.88 -6.15 8.48
CA ILE A 25 3.46 -5.84 7.16
C ILE A 25 3.09 -6.95 6.16
N GLN A 26 3.33 -8.22 6.51
CA GLN A 26 3.05 -9.37 5.63
C GLN A 26 1.60 -9.40 5.18
N PHE A 27 0.64 -9.28 6.11
CA PHE A 27 -0.78 -9.33 5.77
C PHE A 27 -1.20 -8.16 4.89
N HIS A 28 -0.79 -6.92 5.19
CA HIS A 28 -1.22 -5.78 4.39
C HIS A 28 -0.48 -5.65 3.05
N ALA A 29 0.78 -6.10 2.99
CA ALA A 29 1.58 -6.17 1.78
C ALA A 29 1.37 -7.47 0.98
N ALA A 30 0.54 -8.40 1.44
CA ALA A 30 0.28 -9.66 0.76
C ALA A 30 -0.07 -9.52 -0.73
N PRO A 31 -0.91 -8.53 -1.16
CA PRO A 31 -1.14 -8.32 -2.59
C PRO A 31 0.10 -7.86 -3.37
N VAL A 32 1.04 -7.20 -2.70
CA VAL A 32 2.31 -6.73 -3.29
C VAL A 32 3.28 -7.89 -3.44
N THR A 33 3.43 -8.72 -2.39
CA THR A 33 4.30 -9.91 -2.44
C THR A 33 3.76 -10.99 -3.39
N ALA A 34 2.43 -11.05 -3.57
CA ALA A 34 1.78 -11.87 -4.60
C ALA A 34 1.85 -11.26 -6.02
N MET A 35 2.57 -10.16 -6.23
CA MET A 35 2.73 -9.45 -7.51
C MET A 35 1.42 -8.97 -8.14
N ALA A 36 0.33 -8.93 -7.38
CA ALA A 36 -0.98 -8.47 -7.82
C ALA A 36 -1.17 -6.95 -7.69
N LYS A 37 -0.30 -6.30 -6.90
CA LYS A 37 -0.36 -4.87 -6.61
C LYS A 37 1.04 -4.26 -6.59
N PRO A 38 1.27 -3.07 -7.17
CA PRO A 38 2.59 -2.45 -7.17
C PRO A 38 3.04 -2.01 -5.76
N SER A 39 2.12 -1.50 -4.93
CA SER A 39 2.46 -0.98 -3.61
C SER A 39 1.28 -0.90 -2.63
N VAL A 40 1.60 -0.68 -1.36
CA VAL A 40 0.64 -0.39 -0.29
C VAL A 40 1.20 0.67 0.65
N LEU A 41 0.32 1.55 1.14
CA LEU A 41 0.66 2.49 2.20
C LEU A 41 0.22 1.93 3.55
N LEU A 42 1.14 1.91 4.51
CA LEU A 42 0.85 1.61 5.91
C LEU A 42 1.17 2.83 6.76
N SER A 43 0.25 3.16 7.67
CA SER A 43 0.47 4.19 8.67
C SER A 43 0.71 3.53 10.02
N PHE A 44 1.90 3.72 10.54
CA PHE A 44 2.27 3.36 11.90
C PHE A 44 2.02 4.57 12.78
N THR A 45 1.23 4.41 13.83
CA THR A 45 0.83 5.50 14.74
C THR A 45 1.05 5.11 16.18
N ASP A 46 1.06 6.09 17.07
CA ASP A 46 1.11 5.84 18.52
C ASP A 46 -0.18 5.25 19.10
N LYS A 47 -1.22 5.08 18.27
CA LYS A 47 -2.46 4.42 18.66
C LYS A 47 -2.30 2.91 18.54
N ASN A 48 -3.00 2.15 19.40
CA ASN A 48 -3.10 0.68 19.40
C ASN A 48 -1.74 -0.03 19.39
N ARG A 49 -1.25 -0.42 20.58
CA ARG A 49 0.03 -1.11 20.79
C ARG A 49 1.26 -0.31 20.29
N SER A 50 1.11 1.02 20.15
CA SER A 50 2.13 1.95 19.64
C SER A 50 2.90 1.38 18.45
N SER A 51 2.18 1.11 17.37
CA SER A 51 2.77 0.59 16.13
C SER A 51 3.91 1.46 15.58
N LEU A 52 3.94 2.76 15.93
CA LEU A 52 5.05 3.65 15.64
C LEU A 52 6.33 3.29 16.41
N ARG A 53 6.24 3.01 17.72
CA ARG A 53 7.38 2.52 18.50
C ARG A 53 7.93 1.25 17.85
N LEU A 54 7.04 0.29 17.58
CA LEU A 54 7.42 -0.98 16.96
C LEU A 54 8.12 -0.78 15.61
N TRP A 55 7.58 0.10 14.76
CA TRP A 55 8.21 0.45 13.49
C TRP A 55 9.60 1.06 13.69
N ASN A 56 9.77 2.02 14.60
CA ASN A 56 11.07 2.64 14.85
C ASN A 56 12.11 1.64 15.41
N GLU A 57 11.66 0.68 16.20
CA GLU A 57 12.52 -0.32 16.86
C GLU A 57 12.91 -1.46 15.90
N PHE A 58 11.96 -2.00 15.14
CA PHE A 58 12.15 -3.25 14.40
C PHE A 58 12.16 -3.10 12.87
N ALA A 59 11.98 -1.91 12.29
CA ALA A 59 11.93 -1.74 10.83
C ALA A 59 13.17 -2.31 10.11
N SER A 60 14.37 -2.10 10.65
CA SER A 60 15.61 -2.64 10.07
C SER A 60 15.65 -4.17 10.04
N GLU A 61 15.04 -4.82 11.03
CA GLU A 61 14.97 -6.29 11.11
C GLU A 61 13.93 -6.88 10.14
N THR A 62 12.98 -6.07 9.69
CA THR A 62 12.03 -6.53 8.65
C THR A 62 12.68 -6.70 7.29
N ASN A 63 13.93 -6.23 7.11
CA ASN A 63 14.68 -6.37 5.85
C ASN A 63 14.81 -7.81 5.37
N VAL A 64 14.91 -8.80 6.27
CA VAL A 64 14.98 -10.23 5.90
C VAL A 64 13.67 -10.67 5.23
N LEU A 65 12.53 -10.38 5.87
CA LEU A 65 11.20 -10.65 5.31
C LEU A 65 10.92 -9.89 4.01
N ILE A 66 11.55 -8.73 3.86
CA ILE A 66 11.38 -7.82 2.73
C ILE A 66 12.19 -8.33 1.52
N ASN A 67 13.43 -8.78 1.74
CA ASN A 67 14.31 -9.28 0.68
C ASN A 67 13.80 -10.59 0.08
N ASP A 68 13.37 -11.55 0.91
CA ASP A 68 12.86 -12.85 0.43
C ASP A 68 11.57 -12.71 -0.40
N ASN A 69 10.83 -11.62 -0.20
CA ASN A 69 9.53 -11.38 -0.84
C ASN A 69 9.57 -10.29 -1.92
N GLN A 70 10.76 -9.87 -2.37
CA GLN A 70 10.95 -8.76 -3.34
C GLN A 70 10.16 -7.50 -2.96
N LEU A 71 10.02 -7.25 -1.66
CA LEU A 71 9.39 -6.07 -1.12
C LEU A 71 10.48 -5.02 -0.93
N THR A 72 10.12 -3.76 -1.00
CA THR A 72 10.98 -2.62 -0.68
C THR A 72 10.11 -1.60 0.04
N TYR A 73 10.70 -0.75 0.86
CA TYR A 73 9.95 0.31 1.51
C TYR A 73 10.66 1.65 1.50
N ILE A 74 9.86 2.70 1.59
CA ILE A 74 10.32 4.06 1.84
C ILE A 74 9.36 4.77 2.77
N GLU A 75 9.90 5.45 3.77
CA GLU A 75 9.12 6.34 4.62
C GLU A 75 8.83 7.65 3.86
N LEU A 76 7.55 7.91 3.58
CA LEU A 76 7.08 9.08 2.84
C LEU A 76 6.86 10.28 3.75
N LYS A 77 6.39 10.05 4.99
CA LYS A 77 6.14 11.10 5.98
C LYS A 77 6.38 10.58 7.38
N LYS A 78 7.11 11.34 8.19
CA LYS A 78 7.30 11.08 9.62
C LYS A 78 6.90 12.30 10.44
N SER A 79 6.23 12.07 11.55
CA SER A 79 5.92 13.05 12.58
C SER A 79 6.17 12.43 13.94
N ALA A 80 6.00 13.21 15.02
CA ALA A 80 6.13 12.71 16.38
C ALA A 80 5.15 11.56 16.69
N SER A 81 3.97 11.54 16.05
CA SER A 81 2.90 10.59 16.37
C SER A 81 2.55 9.60 15.26
N SER A 82 3.22 9.69 14.11
CA SER A 82 3.00 8.75 13.01
C SER A 82 4.16 8.65 12.02
N SER A 83 4.31 7.49 11.41
CA SER A 83 5.07 7.26 10.19
C SER A 83 4.16 6.70 9.09
N LEU A 84 4.27 7.25 7.88
CA LEU A 84 3.59 6.76 6.68
C LEU A 84 4.64 6.14 5.75
N VAL A 85 4.50 4.85 5.50
CA VAL A 85 5.49 4.05 4.78
C VAL A 85 4.84 3.43 3.55
N LEU A 86 5.50 3.58 2.41
CA LEU A 86 5.14 2.92 1.16
C LEU A 86 5.95 1.64 1.05
N PHE A 87 5.25 0.50 1.03
CA PHE A 87 5.82 -0.80 0.71
C PHE A 87 5.49 -1.13 -0.74
N TYR A 88 6.47 -1.54 -1.54
CA TYR A 88 6.31 -1.74 -2.97
C TYR A 88 7.21 -2.85 -3.50
N ASN A 89 6.78 -3.48 -4.59
CA ASN A 89 7.67 -4.28 -5.41
C ASN A 89 8.23 -3.37 -6.51
N ARG A 90 9.56 -3.30 -6.63
CA ARG A 90 10.22 -2.36 -7.56
C ARG A 90 9.77 -2.58 -9.00
N GLN A 91 9.79 -3.83 -9.47
CA GLN A 91 9.47 -4.18 -10.85
C GLN A 91 8.00 -3.89 -11.19
N ILE A 92 7.06 -4.32 -10.35
CA ILE A 92 5.62 -4.12 -10.60
C ILE A 92 5.27 -2.62 -10.51
N LEU A 93 5.87 -1.88 -9.58
CA LEU A 93 5.67 -0.43 -9.49
C LEU A 93 6.24 0.29 -10.72
N GLU A 94 7.43 -0.09 -11.18
CA GLU A 94 8.05 0.48 -12.38
C GLU A 94 7.16 0.27 -13.61
N GLN A 95 6.67 -0.95 -13.82
CA GLN A 95 5.75 -1.30 -14.91
C GLN A 95 4.44 -0.51 -14.84
N ALA A 96 3.88 -0.32 -13.64
CA ALA A 96 2.64 0.43 -13.47
C ALA A 96 2.82 1.93 -13.79
N ILE A 97 3.94 2.51 -13.35
CA ILE A 97 4.21 3.94 -13.46
C ILE A 97 4.61 4.33 -14.89
N PHE A 98 5.51 3.58 -15.53
CA PHE A 98 6.08 3.96 -16.84
C PHE A 98 5.20 3.58 -18.04
N THR A 99 3.89 3.40 -17.83
CA THR A 99 2.93 3.40 -18.93
C THR A 99 2.72 4.83 -19.45
N SER A 100 2.49 4.98 -20.76
CA SER A 100 2.37 6.29 -21.40
C SER A 100 1.27 7.16 -20.79
N ASN A 101 0.12 6.56 -20.50
CA ASN A 101 -1.02 7.22 -19.88
C ASN A 101 -0.75 7.66 -18.43
N VAL A 102 -0.13 6.80 -17.60
CA VAL A 102 0.18 7.15 -16.20
C VAL A 102 1.26 8.23 -16.16
N MET A 103 2.30 8.14 -16.98
CA MET A 103 3.32 9.19 -17.04
C MET A 103 2.76 10.53 -17.52
N GLN A 104 1.90 10.54 -18.54
CA GLN A 104 1.24 11.77 -18.99
C GLN A 104 0.36 12.38 -17.89
N PHE A 105 -0.36 11.55 -17.13
CA PHE A 105 -1.11 12.01 -15.97
C PHE A 105 -0.18 12.60 -14.89
N LEU A 106 0.90 11.91 -14.53
CA LEU A 106 1.87 12.39 -13.54
C LEU A 106 2.58 13.68 -13.98
N GLN A 107 2.82 13.89 -15.29
CA GLN A 107 3.39 15.15 -15.79
C GLN A 107 2.55 16.37 -15.42
N SER A 108 1.22 16.25 -15.42
CA SER A 108 0.32 17.33 -14.97
C SER A 108 0.48 17.70 -13.49
N TYR A 109 1.13 16.85 -12.70
CA TYR A 109 1.48 17.08 -11.29
C TYR A 109 2.96 17.45 -11.08
N GLY A 110 3.71 17.68 -12.15
CA GLY A 110 5.12 18.13 -12.11
C GLY A 110 6.15 17.00 -12.13
N TYR A 111 5.76 15.76 -12.45
CA TYR A 111 6.70 14.65 -12.61
C TYR A 111 7.34 14.68 -14.01
N LYS A 112 8.66 14.42 -14.10
CA LYS A 112 9.41 14.45 -15.37
C LYS A 112 9.42 13.06 -16.06
N THR A 113 9.35 13.03 -17.39
CA THR A 113 9.26 11.79 -18.19
C THR A 113 10.53 10.97 -18.32
N GLN A 114 11.69 11.61 -18.30
CA GLN A 114 13.00 10.94 -18.37
C GLN A 114 13.61 10.87 -16.98
N THR A 115 13.05 10.02 -16.12
CA THR A 115 13.51 9.94 -14.74
C THR A 115 13.39 8.50 -14.22
N SER A 116 14.23 8.14 -13.25
CA SER A 116 14.20 6.82 -12.63
C SER A 116 13.00 6.69 -11.69
N LEU A 117 12.59 5.45 -11.40
CA LEU A 117 11.56 5.20 -10.39
C LEU A 117 11.90 5.87 -9.04
N ASP A 118 13.17 5.86 -8.64
CA ASP A 118 13.63 6.48 -7.39
C ASP A 118 13.38 8.00 -7.37
N ASN A 119 13.56 8.68 -8.50
CA ASN A 119 13.23 10.11 -8.61
C ASN A 119 11.72 10.36 -8.56
N ILE A 120 10.91 9.50 -9.20
CA ILE A 120 9.44 9.60 -9.11
C ILE A 120 8.99 9.42 -7.65
N ILE A 121 9.51 8.40 -6.96
CA ILE A 121 9.22 8.15 -5.55
C ILE A 121 9.69 9.32 -4.67
N TYR A 122 10.86 9.90 -4.97
CA TYR A 122 11.35 11.09 -4.26
C TYR A 122 10.40 12.28 -4.41
N ILE A 123 9.91 12.56 -5.62
CA ILE A 123 8.92 13.62 -5.86
C ILE A 123 7.63 13.32 -5.08
N LEU A 124 7.13 12.08 -5.11
CA LEU A 124 5.97 11.67 -4.33
C LEU A 124 6.19 11.96 -2.83
N LYS A 125 7.35 11.59 -2.28
CA LYS A 125 7.73 11.89 -0.89
C LYS A 125 7.71 13.38 -0.58
N GLN A 126 8.22 14.23 -1.48
CA GLN A 126 8.16 15.68 -1.30
C GLN A 126 6.72 16.19 -1.24
N ARG A 127 5.83 15.66 -2.09
CA ARG A 127 4.43 16.08 -2.14
C ARG A 127 3.67 15.74 -0.86
N PHE A 128 3.98 14.60 -0.24
CA PHE A 128 3.44 14.21 1.06
C PHE A 128 3.77 15.15 2.23
N LYS A 129 4.79 16.04 2.09
CA LYS A 129 5.09 17.06 3.11
C LYS A 129 3.93 18.04 3.30
N ASN A 130 3.27 18.42 2.21
CA ASN A 130 2.19 19.42 2.23
C ASN A 130 0.83 18.77 2.50
N ALA A 131 0.46 17.74 1.73
CA ALA A 131 -0.81 17.04 1.84
C ALA A 131 -0.68 15.63 1.24
N CYS A 132 -1.68 14.77 1.45
CA CYS A 132 -1.73 13.50 0.72
C CYS A 132 -2.00 13.79 -0.78
N PRO A 133 -1.07 13.50 -1.69
CA PRO A 133 -1.27 13.75 -3.10
C PRO A 133 -2.36 12.86 -3.67
N HIS A 134 -3.30 13.40 -4.45
CA HIS A 134 -4.36 12.59 -5.04
C HIS A 134 -3.82 11.58 -6.06
N GLU A 135 -2.74 11.92 -6.77
CA GLU A 135 -2.13 11.04 -7.75
C GLU A 135 -1.48 9.80 -7.11
N VAL A 136 -1.35 9.73 -5.78
CA VAL A 136 -0.84 8.52 -5.11
C VAL A 136 -1.61 7.25 -5.49
N GLY A 137 -2.87 7.38 -5.91
CA GLY A 137 -3.68 6.27 -6.38
C GLY A 137 -3.00 5.44 -7.48
N VAL A 138 -2.29 6.07 -8.43
CA VAL A 138 -1.61 5.32 -9.51
C VAL A 138 -0.42 4.52 -8.98
N PHE A 139 0.29 5.04 -7.97
CA PHE A 139 1.36 4.31 -7.28
C PHE A 139 0.83 3.09 -6.55
N LEU A 140 -0.40 3.16 -6.05
CA LEU A 140 -1.11 2.06 -5.39
C LEU A 140 -1.73 1.06 -6.39
N GLY A 141 -1.56 1.25 -7.69
CA GLY A 141 -2.14 0.40 -8.74
C GLY A 141 -3.65 0.57 -8.91
N ILE A 142 -4.22 1.71 -8.47
CA ILE A 142 -5.61 2.04 -8.74
C ILE A 142 -5.73 2.42 -10.22
N PRO A 143 -6.72 1.89 -10.96
CA PRO A 143 -6.95 2.26 -12.34
C PRO A 143 -7.06 3.79 -12.50
N MET A 144 -6.40 4.34 -13.51
CA MET A 144 -6.32 5.79 -13.72
C MET A 144 -7.70 6.46 -13.79
N ASN A 145 -8.69 5.80 -14.42
CA ASN A 145 -10.07 6.30 -14.48
C ASN A 145 -10.72 6.44 -13.09
N ASP A 146 -10.40 5.54 -12.15
CA ASP A 146 -10.90 5.63 -10.77
C ASP A 146 -10.15 6.70 -9.97
N VAL A 147 -8.86 6.93 -10.25
CA VAL A 147 -8.10 8.04 -9.65
C VAL A 147 -8.65 9.39 -10.11
N ILE A 148 -8.83 9.57 -11.42
CA ILE A 148 -9.43 10.78 -12.00
C ILE A 148 -10.86 10.96 -11.50
N GLY A 149 -11.66 9.89 -11.46
CA GLY A 149 -13.01 9.90 -10.93
C GLY A 149 -13.05 10.33 -9.46
N PHE A 150 -12.13 9.85 -8.63
CA PHE A 150 -12.01 10.26 -7.23
C PHE A 150 -11.70 11.75 -7.10
N ILE A 151 -10.79 12.27 -7.92
CA ILE A 151 -10.40 13.69 -7.92
C ILE A 151 -11.58 14.56 -8.33
N ASN A 152 -12.18 14.28 -9.49
CA ASN A 152 -13.27 15.08 -10.06
C ASN A 152 -14.49 15.11 -9.15
N ASN A 153 -14.80 13.99 -8.50
CA ASN A 153 -15.96 13.88 -7.61
C ASN A 153 -15.63 14.19 -6.14
N LYS A 154 -14.39 14.60 -5.81
CA LYS A 154 -13.94 14.85 -4.43
C LYS A 154 -14.27 13.66 -3.49
N GLY A 155 -14.11 12.45 -4.01
CA GLY A 155 -14.42 11.21 -3.30
C GLY A 155 -15.91 10.87 -3.11
N ARG A 156 -16.85 11.55 -3.77
CA ARG A 156 -18.31 11.29 -3.70
C ARG A 156 -18.79 10.60 -4.98
N ASN A 157 -20.07 10.20 -5.07
CA ASN A 157 -20.68 9.66 -6.31
C ASN A 157 -19.94 8.44 -6.92
N TYR A 158 -19.33 7.61 -6.09
CA TYR A 158 -18.70 6.37 -6.55
C TYR A 158 -19.75 5.29 -6.84
N LEU A 159 -19.47 4.41 -7.80
CA LEU A 159 -20.34 3.29 -8.17
C LEU A 159 -20.23 2.13 -7.16
N TYR A 160 -19.05 1.96 -6.58
CA TYR A 160 -18.77 0.92 -5.59
C TYR A 160 -17.59 1.34 -4.69
N CYS A 161 -17.55 0.85 -3.45
CA CYS A 161 -16.44 1.11 -2.53
C CYS A 161 -15.94 -0.20 -1.92
N GLY A 162 -14.65 -0.46 -2.07
CA GLY A 162 -13.94 -1.58 -1.44
C GLY A 162 -12.53 -1.16 -1.05
N TYR A 163 -11.50 -1.71 -1.69
CA TYR A 163 -10.12 -1.26 -1.47
C TYR A 163 -9.88 0.18 -1.95
N TRP A 164 -10.64 0.63 -2.96
CA TRP A 164 -10.74 2.02 -3.36
C TRP A 164 -12.19 2.34 -3.76
N LYS A 165 -12.46 3.62 -4.04
CA LYS A 165 -13.74 4.10 -4.58
C LYS A 165 -13.74 3.97 -6.10
N VAL A 166 -14.64 3.17 -6.64
CA VAL A 166 -14.71 2.83 -8.07
C VAL A 166 -15.62 3.80 -8.79
N TYR A 167 -15.14 4.36 -9.90
CA TYR A 167 -15.86 5.30 -10.76
C TYR A 167 -16.03 4.79 -12.19
N SER A 168 -15.29 3.75 -12.56
CA SER A 168 -15.27 3.14 -13.89
C SER A 168 -15.96 1.77 -13.90
N CYS A 169 -15.19 0.67 -13.91
CA CYS A 169 -15.73 -0.68 -14.06
C CYS A 169 -15.82 -1.42 -12.72
N VAL A 170 -17.03 -1.51 -12.15
CA VAL A 170 -17.28 -2.24 -10.88
C VAL A 170 -16.90 -3.71 -10.98
N TYR A 171 -17.15 -4.36 -12.12
CA TYR A 171 -16.83 -5.78 -12.32
C TYR A 171 -15.32 -6.05 -12.22
N THR A 172 -14.51 -5.30 -12.98
CA THR A 172 -13.04 -5.42 -12.94
C THR A 172 -12.51 -5.10 -11.54
N ALA A 173 -13.01 -4.04 -10.89
CA ALA A 173 -12.59 -3.70 -9.54
C ALA A 173 -12.89 -4.81 -8.53
N LYS A 174 -14.08 -5.42 -8.57
CA LYS A 174 -14.43 -6.55 -7.70
C LYS A 174 -13.53 -7.76 -7.92
N LYS A 175 -13.16 -8.07 -9.18
CA LYS A 175 -12.18 -9.12 -9.47
C LYS A 175 -10.83 -8.82 -8.83
N THR A 176 -10.31 -7.61 -9.00
CA THR A 176 -9.05 -7.20 -8.36
C THR A 176 -9.14 -7.27 -6.83
N PHE A 177 -10.25 -6.84 -6.23
CA PHE A 177 -10.47 -6.96 -4.79
C PHE A 177 -10.46 -8.41 -4.31
N SER A 178 -11.05 -9.32 -5.09
CA SER A 178 -11.02 -10.76 -4.81
C SER A 178 -9.59 -11.30 -4.82
N THR A 179 -8.78 -10.94 -5.82
CA THR A 179 -7.36 -11.32 -5.87
C THR A 179 -6.59 -10.80 -4.64
N TYR A 180 -6.88 -9.57 -4.18
CA TYR A 180 -6.25 -9.02 -2.99
C TYR A 180 -6.69 -9.73 -1.70
N ASN A 181 -7.94 -10.16 -1.60
CA ASN A 181 -8.42 -10.95 -0.46
C ASN A 181 -7.73 -12.33 -0.45
N GLN A 182 -7.66 -13.01 -1.59
CA GLN A 182 -6.99 -14.31 -1.71
C GLN A 182 -5.52 -14.27 -1.30
N ALA A 183 -4.79 -13.21 -1.69
CA ALA A 183 -3.40 -13.04 -1.25
C ALA A 183 -3.30 -12.90 0.28
N LYS A 184 -4.24 -12.18 0.89
CA LYS A 184 -4.31 -11.98 2.34
C LYS A 184 -4.74 -13.24 3.11
N GLU A 185 -5.66 -14.02 2.54
CA GLU A 185 -6.12 -15.31 3.08
C GLU A 185 -4.95 -16.28 3.19
N LYS A 186 -4.15 -16.42 2.12
CA LYS A 186 -2.95 -17.27 2.14
C LYS A 186 -1.96 -16.88 3.24
N VAL A 187 -1.67 -15.58 3.38
CA VAL A 187 -0.78 -15.10 4.45
C VAL A 187 -1.38 -15.37 5.83
N LEU A 188 -2.69 -15.23 6.00
CA LEU A 188 -3.35 -15.52 7.27
C LEU A 188 -3.26 -17.02 7.63
N GLU A 189 -3.47 -17.91 6.65
CA GLU A 189 -3.31 -19.35 6.80
C GLU A 189 -1.87 -19.70 7.20
N GLU A 190 -0.88 -19.17 6.50
CA GLU A 190 0.54 -19.38 6.80
C GLU A 190 0.93 -18.88 8.20
N LEU A 191 0.43 -17.72 8.61
CA LEU A 191 0.66 -17.18 9.95
C LEU A 191 0.02 -18.04 11.04
N SER A 192 -1.15 -18.61 10.76
CA SER A 192 -1.88 -19.48 11.70
C SER A 192 -1.15 -20.81 11.93
N LEU A 193 -0.42 -21.31 10.93
CA LEU A 193 0.37 -22.54 11.04
C LEU A 193 1.70 -22.36 11.79
N ARG A 194 2.16 -21.12 11.99
CA ARG A 194 3.42 -20.79 12.69
C ARG A 194 3.23 -20.55 14.19
N LEU A 195 1.98 -20.51 14.65
CA LEU A 195 1.58 -20.32 16.04
C LEU A 195 1.19 -21.65 16.68
#